data_AF-A0A5B7CAA5-F1
#
_entry.id   AF-A0A5B7CAA5-F1
#
_cell.length_a   1.000
_cell.length_b   1.000
_cell.length_c   1.000
_cell.angle_alpha   90.00
_cell.angle_beta   90.00
_cell.angle_gamma   90.00
#
_symmetry.space_group_name_H-M   'P 1'
#
loop_
_entity.id
_entity.type
_entity.pdbx_description
1 polymer ?
#
loop_
_entity_poly.entity_id
_entity_poly.type
_entity_poly.pdbx_seq_one_letter_code
_entity_poly.pdbx_strand_id
1 'polypeptide(L)'
;MGDLSRKINVEELISFSDDLVEFLKNGKDINNLTQCLEQSKALQSQCDADHNDVQNLLQDYQTKIDACKQEANEAKFGAVGDAEINFLQKELEEELQRERLLREELRVIADGINDLEHQRVSVEERRQILKKLEQEELRAQRKLSMYASVTNVIPNLDDQSKISGHIVVRDKKVVEKFEFFPSKETAFDTCNSIWKMINVIELENFLPK
;
A
#
# COMPACT_ATOMS: atom_id res chain seq x y z
N MET A 1 32.43 50.98 -72.88
CA MET A 1 33.58 50.52 -73.68
C MET A 1 33.03 49.96 -74.99
N GLY A 2 33.55 50.43 -76.13
CA GLY A 2 33.33 49.81 -77.44
C GLY A 2 32.22 50.44 -78.28
N ASP A 3 32.58 51.42 -79.10
CA ASP A 3 31.81 51.97 -80.21
C ASP A 3 31.23 50.87 -81.11
N LEU A 4 29.93 50.91 -81.40
CA LEU A 4 29.30 50.10 -82.44
C LEU A 4 28.43 50.97 -83.35
N SER A 5 29.01 52.04 -83.90
CA SER A 5 28.52 52.58 -85.16
C SER A 5 28.88 51.59 -86.28
N ARG A 6 28.18 50.45 -86.34
CA ARG A 6 28.20 49.57 -87.53
C ARG A 6 27.59 50.37 -88.68
N LYS A 7 28.43 50.95 -89.53
CA LYS A 7 28.02 51.40 -90.87
C LYS A 7 27.46 50.17 -91.58
N ILE A 8 26.14 50.09 -91.69
CA ILE A 8 25.48 49.04 -92.47
C ILE A 8 25.93 49.26 -93.91
N ASN A 9 26.63 48.28 -94.46
CA ASN A 9 27.06 48.29 -95.86
C ASN A 9 25.80 48.25 -96.73
N VAL A 10 25.53 49.34 -97.43
CA VAL A 10 24.26 49.53 -98.15
C VAL A 10 24.16 48.55 -99.31
N GLU A 11 25.27 48.24 -100.00
CA GLU A 11 25.29 47.19 -101.03
C GLU A 11 24.97 45.80 -100.49
N GLU A 12 25.51 45.41 -99.33
CA GLU A 12 25.15 44.11 -98.71
C GLU A 12 23.69 44.10 -98.24
N LEU A 13 23.21 45.21 -97.66
CA LEU A 13 21.80 45.31 -97.27
C LEU A 13 20.87 45.23 -98.48
N ILE A 14 21.24 45.85 -99.60
CA ILE A 14 20.51 45.78 -100.87
C ILE A 14 20.55 44.36 -101.42
N SER A 15 21.71 43.69 -101.41
CA SER A 15 21.80 42.30 -101.90
C SER A 15 20.97 41.35 -101.05
N PHE A 16 21.02 41.48 -99.71
CA PHE A 16 20.16 40.71 -98.80
C PHE A 16 18.68 41.01 -99.03
N SER A 17 18.33 42.26 -99.31
CA SER A 17 16.98 42.68 -99.68
C SER A 17 16.52 42.03 -100.98
N ASP A 18 17.35 42.06 -102.01
CA ASP A 18 17.06 41.49 -103.32
C ASP A 18 16.91 39.96 -103.24
N ASP A 19 17.78 39.29 -102.48
CA ASP A 19 17.67 37.86 -102.17
C ASP A 19 16.36 37.54 -101.43
N LEU A 20 15.94 38.38 -100.48
CA LEU A 20 14.67 38.24 -99.77
C LEU A 20 13.47 38.42 -100.69
N VAL A 21 13.54 39.41 -101.59
CA VAL A 21 12.49 39.69 -102.59
C VAL A 21 12.38 38.53 -103.58
N GLU A 22 13.51 37.95 -104.00
CA GLU A 22 13.55 36.78 -104.88
C GLU A 22 13.02 35.53 -104.16
N PHE A 23 13.39 35.32 -102.89
CA PHE A 23 12.92 34.20 -102.07
C PHE A 23 11.43 34.28 -101.75
N LEU A 24 10.88 35.48 -101.53
CA LEU A 24 9.46 35.72 -101.25
C LEU A 24 8.61 35.97 -102.51
N LYS A 25 9.20 35.85 -103.70
CA LYS A 25 8.55 36.14 -105.00
C LYS A 25 7.38 35.20 -105.32
N ASN A 26 7.34 34.03 -104.69
CA ASN A 26 6.30 33.03 -104.85
C ASN A 26 5.25 33.18 -103.75
N GLY A 27 3.99 33.49 -104.13
CA GLY A 27 2.90 33.71 -103.16
C GLY A 27 2.61 32.51 -102.24
N LYS A 28 3.02 31.30 -102.64
CA LYS A 28 2.94 30.10 -101.79
C LYS A 28 3.84 30.21 -100.55
N ASP A 29 5.01 30.82 -100.67
CA ASP A 29 5.99 30.90 -99.58
C ASP A 29 5.58 31.95 -98.53
N ILE A 30 4.96 33.06 -98.97
CA ILE A 30 4.32 34.05 -98.07
C ILE A 30 3.17 33.41 -97.29
N ASN A 31 2.34 32.58 -97.96
CA ASN A 31 1.25 31.87 -97.30
C ASN A 31 1.76 30.85 -96.27
N ASN A 32 2.82 30.10 -96.60
CA ASN A 32 3.48 29.17 -95.68
C ASN A 32 4.05 29.90 -94.44
N LEU A 33 4.70 31.06 -94.64
CA LEU A 33 5.25 31.86 -93.55
C LEU A 33 4.15 32.41 -92.63
N THR A 34 3.04 32.89 -93.21
CA THR A 34 1.88 33.36 -92.46
C THR A 34 1.23 32.23 -91.65
N GLN A 35 1.12 31.04 -92.25
CA GLN A 35 0.63 29.84 -91.56
C GLN A 35 1.57 29.44 -90.41
N CYS A 36 2.88 29.44 -90.61
CA CYS A 36 3.86 29.18 -89.56
C CYS A 36 3.76 30.20 -88.41
N LEU A 37 3.53 31.48 -88.74
CA LEU A 37 3.36 32.53 -87.73
C LEU A 37 2.09 32.30 -86.89
N GLU A 38 0.97 31.98 -87.54
CA GLU A 38 -0.29 31.68 -86.83
C GLU A 38 -0.17 30.40 -85.97
N GLN A 39 0.50 29.35 -86.48
CA GLN A 39 0.81 28.16 -85.70
C GLN A 39 1.70 28.47 -84.50
N SER A 40 2.71 29.33 -84.67
CA SER A 40 3.59 29.74 -83.57
C SER A 40 2.83 30.54 -82.51
N LYS A 41 1.91 31.44 -82.89
CA LYS A 41 1.07 32.19 -81.94
C LYS A 41 0.09 31.27 -81.19
N ALA A 42 -0.50 30.30 -81.90
CA ALA A 42 -1.38 29.32 -81.30
C ALA A 42 -0.63 28.44 -80.30
N LEU A 43 0.58 27.99 -80.66
CA LEU A 43 1.46 27.24 -79.77
C LEU A 43 1.88 28.06 -78.55
N GLN A 44 2.25 29.33 -78.76
CA GLN A 44 2.57 30.24 -77.66
C GLN A 44 1.39 30.41 -76.70
N SER A 45 0.19 30.65 -77.23
CA SER A 45 -1.03 30.78 -76.42
C SER A 45 -1.33 29.51 -75.62
N GLN A 46 -1.08 28.33 -76.22
CA GLN A 46 -1.23 27.05 -75.54
C GLN A 46 -0.17 26.86 -74.44
N CYS A 47 1.09 27.18 -74.72
CA CYS A 47 2.16 27.12 -73.72
C CYS A 47 1.90 28.07 -72.54
N ASP A 48 1.36 29.27 -72.79
CA ASP A 48 1.00 30.22 -71.75
C ASP A 48 -0.19 29.69 -70.90
N ALA A 49 -1.18 29.05 -71.53
CA ALA A 49 -2.28 28.41 -70.83
C ALA A 49 -1.79 27.26 -69.94
N ASP A 50 -0.99 26.34 -70.50
CA ASP A 50 -0.41 25.21 -69.77
C ASP A 50 0.48 25.69 -68.61
N HIS A 51 1.25 26.76 -68.82
CA HIS A 51 2.08 27.36 -67.77
C HIS A 51 1.22 27.89 -66.61
N ASN A 52 0.15 28.62 -66.92
CA ASN A 52 -0.77 29.14 -65.91
C ASN A 52 -1.47 28.00 -65.14
N ASP A 53 -1.88 26.93 -65.82
CA ASP A 53 -2.51 25.77 -65.18
C ASP A 53 -1.54 25.07 -64.21
N VAL A 54 -0.29 24.86 -64.63
CA VAL A 54 0.75 24.28 -63.76
C VAL A 54 1.05 25.20 -62.58
N GLN A 55 1.11 26.51 -62.80
CA GLN A 55 1.33 27.49 -61.73
C GLN A 55 0.20 27.47 -60.70
N ASN A 56 -1.06 27.41 -61.15
CA ASN A 56 -2.23 27.31 -60.28
C ASN A 56 -2.22 26.01 -59.46
N LEU A 57 -1.90 24.88 -60.08
CA LEU A 57 -1.75 23.60 -59.39
C LEU A 57 -0.64 23.65 -58.33
N LEU A 58 0.51 24.23 -58.65
CA LEU A 58 1.61 24.40 -57.69
C LEU A 58 1.17 25.23 -56.48
N GLN A 59 0.42 26.31 -56.71
CA GLN A 59 -0.08 27.17 -55.64
C GLN A 59 -1.12 26.45 -54.76
N ASP A 60 -2.00 25.65 -55.34
CA ASP A 60 -2.95 24.82 -54.61
C ASP A 60 -2.24 23.76 -53.74
N TYR A 61 -1.26 23.05 -54.31
CA TYR A 61 -0.45 22.09 -53.54
C TYR A 61 0.34 22.75 -52.42
N GLN A 62 0.92 23.93 -52.66
CA GLN A 62 1.61 24.69 -51.62
C GLN A 62 0.67 25.04 -50.46
N THR A 63 -0.54 25.50 -50.78
CA THR A 63 -1.57 25.83 -49.78
C THR A 63 -1.95 24.60 -48.95
N LYS A 64 -2.14 23.44 -49.59
CA LYS A 64 -2.43 22.17 -48.90
C LYS A 64 -1.28 21.71 -48.00
N ILE A 65 -0.03 21.86 -48.46
CA ILE A 65 1.15 21.52 -47.66
C ILE A 65 1.21 22.38 -46.40
N ASP A 66 0.95 23.68 -46.52
CA ASP A 66 1.02 24.60 -45.40
C ASP A 66 -0.11 24.36 -44.39
N ALA A 67 -1.32 24.04 -44.85
CA ALA A 67 -2.42 23.59 -43.99
C ALA A 67 -2.06 22.32 -43.21
N CYS A 68 -1.54 21.28 -43.89
CA CYS A 68 -1.10 20.05 -43.23
C CYS A 68 0.02 20.28 -42.20
N LYS A 69 0.96 21.21 -42.48
CA LYS A 69 2.00 21.57 -41.51
C LYS A 69 1.42 22.23 -40.26
N GLN A 70 0.44 23.11 -40.44
CA GLN A 70 -0.24 23.77 -39.32
C GLN A 70 -0.96 22.73 -38.46
N GLU A 71 -1.78 21.87 -39.06
CA GLU A 71 -2.49 20.79 -38.36
C GLU A 71 -1.52 19.84 -37.62
N ALA A 72 -0.39 19.49 -38.24
CA ALA A 72 0.63 18.66 -37.60
C ALA A 72 1.29 19.35 -36.39
N ASN A 73 1.46 20.67 -36.44
CA ASN A 73 1.98 21.44 -35.30
C ASN A 73 0.94 21.54 -34.19
N GLU A 74 -0.32 21.84 -34.53
CA GLU A 74 -1.42 21.89 -33.56
C GLU A 74 -1.61 20.53 -32.86
N ALA A 75 -1.55 19.42 -33.61
CA ALA A 75 -1.60 18.07 -33.04
C ALA A 75 -0.42 17.75 -32.13
N LYS A 76 0.79 18.25 -32.44
CA LYS A 76 1.98 18.08 -31.58
C LYS A 76 1.85 18.83 -30.24
N PHE A 77 1.18 19.97 -30.22
CA PHE A 77 0.98 20.76 -28.99
C PHE A 77 -0.36 20.46 -28.29
N GLY A 78 -1.32 19.83 -28.98
CA GLY A 78 -2.64 19.45 -28.47
C GLY A 78 -2.72 18.04 -27.88
N ALA A 79 -1.65 17.25 -27.92
CA ALA A 79 -1.61 15.92 -27.31
C ALA A 79 -1.33 16.04 -25.80
N VAL A 80 -2.39 15.99 -24.98
CA VAL A 80 -2.40 15.86 -23.50
C VAL A 80 -1.40 16.79 -22.81
N GLY A 81 -1.89 17.92 -22.29
CA GLY A 81 -1.05 18.93 -21.68
C GLY A 81 -0.08 18.35 -20.65
N ASP A 82 1.21 18.56 -20.87
CA ASP A 82 2.33 18.20 -19.97
C ASP A 82 2.04 18.56 -18.50
N ALA A 83 1.23 19.59 -18.26
CA ALA A 83 0.73 19.98 -16.94
C ALA A 83 -0.16 18.92 -16.25
N GLU A 84 -1.05 18.22 -16.96
CA GLU A 84 -1.93 17.19 -16.41
C GLU A 84 -1.13 15.94 -16.02
N ILE A 85 -0.15 15.56 -16.85
CA ILE A 85 0.78 14.46 -16.56
C ILE A 85 1.60 14.77 -15.31
N ASN A 86 2.16 15.98 -15.22
CA ASN A 86 2.92 16.40 -14.04
C ASN A 86 2.05 16.45 -12.77
N PHE A 87 0.78 16.87 -12.89
CA PHE A 87 -0.16 16.87 -11.76
C PHE A 87 -0.42 15.44 -11.26
N LEU A 88 -0.75 14.51 -12.15
CA LEU A 88 -1.01 13.11 -11.80
C LEU A 88 0.23 12.41 -11.21
N GLN A 89 1.42 12.73 -11.72
CA GLN A 89 2.67 12.21 -11.14
C GLN A 89 2.88 12.69 -9.70
N LYS A 90 2.58 13.96 -9.43
CA LYS A 90 2.68 14.51 -8.08
C LYS A 90 1.65 13.87 -7.14
N GLU A 91 0.41 13.73 -7.58
CA GLU A 91 -0.65 13.08 -6.79
C GLU A 91 -0.29 11.62 -6.47
N LEU A 92 0.24 10.88 -7.46
CA LEU A 92 0.71 9.51 -7.26
C LEU A 92 1.83 9.42 -6.21
N GLU A 93 2.80 10.33 -6.23
CA GLU A 93 3.86 10.35 -5.23
C GLU A 93 3.31 10.65 -3.83
N GLU A 94 2.38 11.60 -3.70
CA GLU A 94 1.74 11.90 -2.42
C GLU A 94 0.97 10.70 -1.86
N GLU A 95 0.21 9.99 -2.71
CA GLU A 95 -0.51 8.77 -2.29
C GLU A 95 0.45 7.64 -1.89
N LEU A 96 1.55 7.44 -2.63
CA LEU A 96 2.57 6.45 -2.27
C LEU A 96 3.20 6.75 -0.91
N GLN A 97 3.43 8.02 -0.57
CA GLN A 97 3.93 8.41 0.75
C GLN A 97 2.88 8.15 1.84
N ARG A 98 1.61 8.47 1.59
CA ARG A 98 0.52 8.15 2.55
C ARG A 98 0.38 6.64 2.77
N GLU A 99 0.46 5.85 1.70
CA GLU A 99 0.42 4.39 1.80
C GLU A 99 1.57 3.85 2.67
N ARG A 100 2.79 4.39 2.50
CA ARG A 100 3.95 3.99 3.32
C ARG A 100 3.72 4.29 4.80
N LEU A 101 3.18 5.46 5.13
CA LEU A 101 2.88 5.83 6.52
C LEU A 101 1.83 4.89 7.13
N LEU A 102 0.74 4.64 6.40
CA LEU A 102 -0.31 3.72 6.86
C LEU A 102 0.22 2.29 7.05
N ARG A 103 1.11 1.81 6.17
CA ARG A 103 1.74 0.50 6.33
C ARG A 103 2.59 0.41 7.60
N GLU A 104 3.31 1.49 7.95
CA GLU A 104 4.10 1.53 9.18
C GLU A 104 3.20 1.61 10.43
N GLU A 105 2.13 2.40 10.39
CA GLU A 105 1.13 2.41 11.48
C GLU A 105 0.49 1.03 11.68
N LEU A 106 0.11 0.36 10.60
CA LEU A 106 -0.41 -1.00 10.65
C LEU A 106 0.59 -2.00 11.24
N ARG A 107 1.88 -1.84 10.94
CA ARG A 107 2.94 -2.66 11.53
C ARG A 107 3.02 -2.46 13.05
N VAL A 108 3.05 -1.22 13.51
CA VAL A 108 3.09 -0.89 14.95
C VAL A 108 1.85 -1.44 15.68
N ILE A 109 0.67 -1.31 15.07
CA ILE A 109 -0.57 -1.87 15.63
C ILE A 109 -0.49 -3.40 15.69
N ALA A 110 0.01 -4.06 14.65
CA ALA A 110 0.15 -5.51 14.61
C ALA A 110 1.11 -6.03 15.69
N ASP A 111 2.25 -5.35 15.88
CA ASP A 111 3.20 -5.67 16.94
C ASP A 111 2.56 -5.50 18.33
N GLY A 112 1.80 -4.40 18.54
CA GLY A 112 1.06 -4.18 19.78
C GLY A 112 -0.03 -5.24 20.05
N ILE A 113 -0.73 -5.71 19.01
CA ILE A 113 -1.70 -6.81 19.13
C ILE A 113 -0.99 -8.10 19.54
N ASN A 114 0.17 -8.41 18.94
CA ASN A 114 0.95 -9.58 19.30
C ASN A 114 1.41 -9.52 20.77
N ASP A 115 1.88 -8.38 21.25
CA ASP A 115 2.28 -8.24 22.66
C ASP A 115 1.10 -8.46 23.61
N LEU A 116 -0.07 -7.89 23.30
CA LEU A 116 -1.29 -8.09 24.09
C LEU A 116 -1.76 -9.55 24.07
N GLU A 117 -1.60 -10.25 22.94
CA GLU A 117 -1.87 -11.68 22.81
C GLU A 117 -1.01 -12.50 23.78
N HIS A 118 0.30 -12.24 23.80
CA HIS A 118 1.23 -12.90 24.74
C HIS A 118 0.88 -12.60 26.20
N GLN A 119 0.53 -11.36 26.52
CA GLN A 119 0.08 -10.99 27.86
C GLN A 119 -1.21 -11.73 28.24
N ARG A 120 -2.19 -11.82 27.34
CA ARG A 120 -3.44 -12.54 27.58
C ARG A 120 -3.19 -14.01 27.90
N VAL A 121 -2.31 -14.67 27.15
CA VAL A 121 -1.93 -16.07 27.40
C VAL A 121 -1.31 -16.22 28.78
N SER A 122 -0.33 -15.37 29.14
CA SER A 122 0.31 -15.43 30.46
C SER A 122 -0.67 -15.21 31.62
N VAL A 123 -1.63 -14.29 31.46
CA VAL A 123 -2.66 -14.04 32.46
C VAL A 123 -3.59 -15.24 32.62
N GLU A 124 -4.00 -15.88 31.53
CA GLU A 124 -4.89 -17.04 31.61
C GLU A 124 -4.18 -18.27 32.23
N GLU A 125 -2.89 -18.47 31.97
CA GLU A 125 -2.09 -19.50 32.66
C GLU A 125 -2.05 -19.28 34.18
N ARG A 126 -1.76 -18.04 34.61
CA ARG A 126 -1.76 -17.68 36.04
C ARG A 126 -3.13 -17.89 36.67
N ARG A 127 -4.21 -17.56 35.95
CA ARG A 127 -5.59 -17.75 36.39
C ARG A 127 -5.91 -19.23 36.62
N GLN A 128 -5.46 -20.11 35.74
CA GLN A 128 -5.65 -21.56 35.91
C GLN A 128 -4.90 -22.10 37.12
N ILE A 129 -3.68 -21.61 37.38
CA ILE A 129 -2.91 -21.98 38.58
C ILE A 129 -3.64 -21.54 39.85
N LEU A 130 -4.12 -20.29 39.89
CA LEU A 130 -4.87 -19.78 41.04
C LEU A 130 -6.14 -20.60 41.33
N LYS A 131 -6.90 -20.98 40.31
CA LYS A 131 -8.08 -21.85 40.47
C LYS A 131 -7.74 -23.20 41.11
N LYS A 132 -6.60 -23.80 40.74
CA LYS A 132 -6.13 -25.06 41.33
C LYS A 132 -5.74 -24.87 42.79
N LEU A 133 -4.99 -23.81 43.10
CA LEU A 133 -4.59 -23.49 44.47
C LEU A 133 -5.80 -23.23 45.37
N GLU A 134 -6.80 -22.49 44.90
CA GLU A 134 -8.05 -22.24 45.62
C GLU A 134 -8.79 -23.54 45.93
N GLN A 135 -8.85 -24.47 44.95
CA GLN A 135 -9.46 -25.78 45.16
C GLN A 135 -8.69 -26.61 46.20
N GLU A 136 -7.37 -26.58 46.16
CA GLU A 136 -6.50 -27.27 47.13
C GLU A 136 -6.66 -26.68 48.54
N GLU A 137 -6.74 -25.36 48.66
CA GLU A 137 -6.99 -24.66 49.92
C GLU A 137 -8.35 -25.03 50.50
N LEU A 138 -9.42 -25.00 49.70
CA LEU A 138 -10.76 -25.44 50.12
C LEU A 138 -10.75 -26.91 50.58
N ARG A 139 -9.98 -27.76 49.90
CA ARG A 139 -9.83 -29.18 50.29
C ARG A 139 -9.09 -29.30 51.63
N ALA A 140 -8.02 -28.54 51.83
CA ALA A 140 -7.26 -28.51 53.08
C ALA A 140 -8.14 -28.00 54.23
N GLN A 141 -8.89 -26.92 54.01
CA GLN A 141 -9.81 -26.35 54.99
C GLN A 141 -10.91 -27.34 55.38
N ARG A 142 -11.54 -28.02 54.40
CA ARG A 142 -12.55 -29.07 54.68
C ARG A 142 -11.96 -30.22 55.50
N LYS A 143 -10.74 -30.64 55.19
CA LYS A 143 -10.03 -31.69 55.94
C LYS A 143 -9.77 -31.26 57.39
N LEU A 144 -9.30 -30.03 57.60
CA LEU A 144 -9.09 -29.47 58.94
C LEU A 144 -10.41 -29.33 59.70
N SER A 145 -11.47 -28.87 59.04
CA SER A 145 -12.82 -28.78 59.65
C SER A 145 -13.35 -30.14 60.07
N MET A 146 -13.13 -31.18 59.26
CA MET A 146 -13.50 -32.55 59.60
C MET A 146 -12.72 -33.05 60.83
N TYR A 147 -11.42 -32.77 60.92
CA TYR A 147 -10.63 -33.14 62.10
C TYR A 147 -11.12 -32.41 63.34
N ALA A 148 -11.32 -31.09 63.25
CA ALA A 148 -11.84 -30.30 64.36
C ALA A 148 -13.24 -30.76 64.80
N SER A 149 -14.11 -31.20 63.89
CA SER A 149 -15.44 -31.70 64.26
C SER A 149 -15.42 -33.03 64.99
N VAL A 150 -14.45 -33.90 64.69
CA VAL A 150 -14.31 -35.22 65.31
C VAL A 150 -13.58 -35.12 66.65
N THR A 151 -12.54 -34.30 66.74
CA THR A 151 -11.68 -34.26 67.94
C THR A 151 -12.02 -33.12 68.88
N ASN A 152 -12.71 -32.08 68.40
CA ASN A 152 -12.89 -30.79 69.08
C ASN A 152 -11.57 -30.18 69.61
N VAL A 153 -10.44 -30.51 68.97
CA VAL A 153 -9.11 -30.01 69.33
C VAL A 153 -8.81 -28.72 68.58
N ILE A 154 -8.31 -27.72 69.30
CA ILE A 154 -7.68 -26.51 68.76
C ILE A 154 -6.18 -26.61 69.07
N PRO A 155 -5.34 -26.95 68.08
CA PRO A 155 -3.90 -27.04 68.29
C PRO A 155 -3.30 -25.63 68.50
N ASN A 156 -2.28 -25.55 69.34
CA ASN A 156 -1.43 -24.36 69.43
C ASN A 156 -0.31 -24.47 68.39
N LEU A 157 -0.16 -23.45 67.55
CA LEU A 157 0.79 -23.41 66.45
C LEU A 157 2.04 -22.56 66.74
N ASP A 158 2.09 -21.89 67.89
CA ASP A 158 3.16 -20.93 68.22
C ASP A 158 4.50 -21.61 68.55
N ASP A 159 4.46 -22.82 69.11
CA ASP A 159 5.65 -23.55 69.57
C ASP A 159 5.76 -24.92 68.89
N GLN A 160 6.72 -25.06 67.99
CA GLN A 160 6.97 -26.31 67.25
C GLN A 160 7.77 -27.35 68.06
N SER A 161 8.33 -26.97 69.22
CA SER A 161 9.09 -27.89 70.06
C SER A 161 8.21 -28.86 70.86
N LYS A 162 6.90 -28.62 70.87
CA LYS A 162 5.91 -29.40 71.63
C LYS A 162 4.59 -29.52 70.89
N ILE A 163 3.88 -30.61 71.15
CA ILE A 163 2.51 -30.81 70.69
C ILE A 163 1.60 -30.30 71.82
N SER A 164 1.00 -29.13 71.63
CA SER A 164 0.12 -28.52 72.62
C SER A 164 -1.16 -27.99 71.99
N GLY A 165 -2.18 -27.80 72.81
CA GLY A 165 -3.48 -27.34 72.34
C GLY A 165 -4.54 -27.45 73.40
N HIS A 166 -5.79 -27.24 72.98
CA HIS A 166 -6.96 -27.30 73.85
C HIS A 166 -8.05 -28.17 73.25
N ILE A 167 -8.76 -28.93 74.08
CA ILE A 167 -9.95 -29.70 73.71
C ILE A 167 -11.18 -28.91 74.18
N VAL A 168 -12.10 -28.60 73.26
CA VAL A 168 -13.29 -27.79 73.53
C VAL A 168 -14.51 -28.68 73.74
N VAL A 169 -15.12 -28.58 74.92
CA VAL A 169 -16.35 -29.33 75.25
C VAL A 169 -17.56 -28.40 75.10
N ARG A 170 -18.31 -28.57 74.01
CA ARG A 170 -19.42 -27.67 73.65
C ARG A 170 -20.51 -27.56 74.73
N ASP A 171 -20.86 -28.66 75.38
CA ASP A 171 -21.99 -28.70 76.33
C ASP A 171 -21.65 -28.13 77.71
N LYS A 172 -20.40 -28.30 78.15
CA LYS A 172 -19.93 -27.88 79.48
C LYS A 172 -19.18 -26.54 79.48
N LYS A 173 -18.91 -25.95 78.31
CA LYS A 173 -18.01 -24.78 78.14
C LYS A 173 -16.64 -24.98 78.82
N VAL A 174 -16.15 -26.22 78.88
CA VAL A 174 -14.86 -26.56 79.47
C VAL A 174 -13.82 -26.65 78.36
N VAL A 175 -12.62 -26.15 78.65
CA VAL A 175 -11.47 -26.14 77.76
C VAL A 175 -10.33 -26.86 78.49
N GLU A 176 -10.01 -28.08 78.07
CA GLU A 176 -8.90 -28.85 78.64
C GLU A 176 -7.63 -28.61 77.84
N LYS A 177 -6.53 -28.27 78.51
CA LYS A 177 -5.24 -28.01 77.86
C LYS A 177 -4.37 -29.25 77.91
N PHE A 178 -3.67 -29.55 76.82
CA PHE A 178 -2.65 -30.60 76.77
C PHE A 178 -1.32 -30.07 76.25
N GLU A 179 -0.22 -30.73 76.65
CA GLU A 179 1.14 -30.40 76.24
C GLU A 179 2.01 -31.66 76.31
N PHE A 180 2.59 -32.04 75.18
CA PHE A 180 3.44 -33.22 75.01
C PHE A 180 4.74 -32.82 74.32
N PHE A 181 5.85 -33.43 74.73
CA PHE A 181 7.17 -33.16 74.15
C PHE A 181 7.60 -34.34 73.27
N PRO A 182 7.80 -34.15 71.95
CA PRO A 182 8.24 -35.22 71.04
C PRO A 182 9.56 -35.88 71.44
N SER A 183 10.39 -35.21 72.26
CA SER A 183 11.64 -35.75 72.79
C SER A 183 11.45 -36.73 73.95
N LYS A 184 10.27 -36.78 74.57
CA LYS A 184 9.98 -37.56 75.78
C LYS A 184 9.00 -38.71 75.52
N GLU A 185 8.09 -38.54 74.58
CA GLU A 185 7.01 -39.48 74.29
C GLU A 185 7.01 -39.89 72.83
N THR A 186 6.63 -41.13 72.55
CA THR A 186 6.47 -41.58 71.16
C THR A 186 5.21 -40.96 70.55
N ALA A 187 5.18 -40.82 69.23
CA ALA A 187 3.99 -40.35 68.52
C ALA A 187 2.75 -41.23 68.80
N PHE A 188 2.96 -42.54 68.99
CA PHE A 188 1.87 -43.46 69.34
C PHE A 188 1.31 -43.17 70.74
N ASP A 189 2.18 -43.02 71.74
CA ASP A 189 1.77 -42.75 73.12
C ASP A 189 1.07 -41.40 73.24
N THR A 190 1.58 -40.38 72.55
CA THR A 190 0.97 -39.06 72.47
C THR A 190 -0.44 -39.14 71.86
N CYS A 191 -0.58 -39.79 70.70
CA CYS A 191 -1.88 -39.97 70.04
C CYS A 191 -2.87 -40.74 70.92
N ASN A 192 -2.45 -41.83 71.55
CA ASN A 192 -3.29 -42.64 72.42
C ASN A 192 -3.76 -41.83 73.65
N SER A 193 -2.86 -41.01 74.22
CA SER A 193 -3.19 -40.13 75.34
C SER A 193 -4.23 -39.07 74.96
N ILE A 194 -4.07 -38.43 73.80
CA ILE A 194 -5.03 -37.45 73.26
C ILE A 194 -6.40 -38.12 73.01
N TRP A 195 -6.42 -39.30 72.37
CA TRP A 195 -7.67 -40.03 72.11
C TRP A 195 -8.38 -40.46 73.40
N LYS A 196 -7.65 -40.85 74.44
CA LYS A 196 -8.22 -41.13 75.76
C LYS A 196 -8.88 -39.89 76.36
N MET A 197 -8.22 -38.73 76.30
CA MET A 197 -8.80 -37.46 76.78
C MET A 197 -10.11 -37.13 76.03
N ILE A 198 -10.12 -37.26 74.70
CA ILE A 198 -11.32 -37.02 73.88
C ILE A 198 -12.48 -37.97 74.27
N ASN A 199 -12.21 -39.28 74.36
CA ASN A 199 -13.25 -40.27 74.65
C ASN A 199 -13.80 -40.18 76.09
N VAL A 200 -12.95 -39.84 77.06
CA VAL A 200 -13.38 -39.66 78.47
C VAL A 200 -14.36 -38.49 78.57
N ILE A 201 -14.08 -37.40 77.86
CA ILE A 201 -14.96 -36.22 77.80
C ILE A 201 -16.31 -36.53 77.14
N GLU A 202 -16.33 -37.34 76.07
CA GLU A 202 -17.59 -37.76 75.43
C GLU A 202 -18.45 -38.68 76.32
N LEU A 203 -17.83 -39.63 77.02
CA LEU A 203 -18.54 -40.54 77.94
C LEU A 203 -19.17 -39.81 79.14
N GLU A 204 -18.54 -38.76 79.65
CA GLU A 204 -19.12 -37.92 80.70
C GLU A 204 -20.29 -37.04 80.23
N ASN A 205 -20.53 -36.91 78.92
CA ASN A 205 -21.69 -36.17 78.38
C ASN A 205 -22.90 -37.08 78.13
N PHE A 206 -22.72 -38.41 78.08
CA PHE A 206 -23.80 -39.40 77.88
C PHE A 206 -24.33 -40.03 79.17
N LEU A 207 -23.74 -39.71 80.33
CA LEU A 207 -24.30 -40.11 81.62
C LEU A 207 -25.37 -39.10 82.07
N PRO A 208 -26.65 -39.49 82.21
CA PRO A 208 -27.65 -38.61 82.82
C PRO A 208 -27.28 -38.39 84.29
N LYS A 209 -27.34 -37.14 84.74
CA LYS A 209 -27.35 -36.82 86.17
C LYS A 209 -28.59 -37.39 86.84
#